data_AF-A0A820KCI5-F1
#
_entry.id   AF-A0A820KCI5-F1
#
_cell.length_a   1.000
_cell.length_b   1.000
_cell.length_c   1.000
_cell.angle_alpha   90.00
_cell.angle_beta   90.00
_cell.angle_gamma   90.00
#
_symmetry.space_group_name_H-M   'P 1'
#
loop_
_entity.id
_entity.type
_entity.pdbx_description
1 polymer ?
#
loop_
_entity_poly.entity_id
_entity_poly.type
_entity_poly.pdbx_seq_one_letter_code
_entity_poly.pdbx_strand_id
1 'polypeptide(L)' 'MTMMLEQKNSQYSTLIVTEGDSAKALAVVGLGLIGRDRYDVYPLKVKILALNYGEKYANRSDLSKLHYRK' A
#
# COMPACT_ATOMS: atom_id res chain seq x y z
N MET A 1 3.21 8.02 -19.74
CA MET A 1 1.83 8.52 -19.63
C MET A 1 1.02 7.50 -18.85
N THR A 2 1.11 7.55 -17.53
CA THR A 2 0.35 6.66 -16.64
C THR A 2 -0.77 7.52 -16.06
N MET A 3 -1.99 7.36 -16.58
CA MET A 3 -3.17 8.00 -16.03
C MET A 3 -3.49 7.35 -14.68
N MET A 4 -3.20 8.03 -13.58
CA MET A 4 -3.92 7.77 -12.33
C MET A 4 -5.31 8.41 -12.50
N LEU A 5 -6.32 7.57 -12.74
CA LEU A 5 -7.70 7.97 -12.59
C LEU A 5 -8.01 8.02 -11.09
N GLU A 6 -8.05 9.22 -10.51
CA GLU A 6 -8.75 9.40 -9.24
C GLU A 6 -10.23 9.11 -9.48
N GLN A 7 -10.65 7.88 -9.17
CA GLN A 7 -12.07 7.55 -9.18
C GLN A 7 -12.75 8.32 -8.04
N LYS A 8 -13.76 9.13 -8.39
CA LYS A 8 -14.57 9.98 -7.50
C LYS A 8 -15.30 9.25 -6.35
N ASN A 9 -15.02 7.96 -6.14
CA ASN A 9 -15.62 7.08 -5.14
C ASN A 9 -14.57 6.42 -4.22
N SER A 10 -13.37 7.02 -4.07
CA SER A 10 -12.25 6.43 -3.32
C SER A 10 -12.59 6.00 -1.88
N GLN A 11 -13.60 6.61 -1.25
CA GLN A 11 -14.08 6.22 0.08
C GLN A 11 -14.60 4.78 0.16
N TYR A 12 -15.01 4.20 -0.97
CA TYR A 12 -15.50 2.81 -1.06
C TYR A 12 -14.46 1.86 -1.67
N SER A 13 -13.26 2.37 -2.02
CA SER A 13 -12.19 1.56 -2.57
C SER A 13 -11.37 0.93 -1.45
N THR A 14 -11.01 -0.34 -1.62
CA THR A 14 -10.18 -1.12 -0.68
C THR A 14 -8.85 -1.44 -1.34
N LEU A 15 -7.75 -1.04 -0.70
CA LEU A 15 -6.41 -1.38 -1.13
C LEU A 15 -5.95 -2.68 -0.45
N ILE A 16 -5.66 -3.69 -1.25
CA ILE A 16 -5.08 -4.96 -0.80
C ILE A 16 -3.56 -4.83 -0.90
N VAL A 17 -2.90 -4.84 0.26
CA VAL A 17 -1.44 -4.82 0.36
C VAL A 17 -0.94 -6.24 0.55
N THR A 18 0.01 -6.68 -0.28
CA THR A 18 0.51 -8.07 -0.28
C THR A 18 2.01 -8.11 -0.04
N GLU A 19 2.51 -9.15 0.64
CA GLU A 19 3.95 -9.37 0.79
C GLU A 19 4.44 -10.28 -0.34
N GLY A 20 5.19 -9.72 -1.29
CA GLY A 20 5.74 -10.44 -2.44
C GLY A 20 4.76 -10.73 -3.59
N ASP A 21 5.32 -11.16 -4.73
CA ASP A 21 4.56 -11.34 -5.97
C ASP A 21 3.61 -12.53 -5.94
N SER A 22 3.92 -13.59 -5.19
CA SER A 22 3.03 -14.76 -5.03
C SER A 22 1.71 -14.38 -4.36
N ALA A 23 1.77 -13.57 -3.29
CA ALA A 23 0.58 -13.09 -2.60
C ALA A 23 -0.24 -12.13 -3.47
N LYS A 24 0.43 -11.27 -4.25
CA LYS A 24 -0.24 -10.46 -5.27
C LYS A 24 -0.98 -11.31 -6.30
N ALA A 25 -0.34 -12.34 -6.84
CA ALA A 25 -0.95 -13.21 -7.84
C ALA A 25 -2.23 -13.87 -7.30
N LEU A 26 -2.18 -14.36 -6.05
CA LEU A 26 -3.34 -14.94 -5.37
C LEU A 26 -4.49 -13.91 -5.23
N ALA A 27 -4.19 -12.69 -4.79
CA ALA A 27 -5.18 -11.63 -4.66
C ALA A 27 -5.82 -11.27 -6.02
N VAL A 28 -5.02 -11.15 -7.08
CA VAL A 28 -5.50 -10.82 -8.44
C VAL A 28 -6.42 -11.91 -9.01
N VAL A 29 -6.16 -13.18 -8.71
CA VAL A 29 -7.03 -14.30 -9.06
C VAL A 29 -8.38 -14.17 -8.33
N GLY A 30 -8.36 -13.89 -7.02
CA GLY A 30 -9.58 -13.69 -6.24
C GLY A 30 -10.44 -12.53 -6.73
N LEU A 31 -9.82 -11.43 -7.20
CA LEU A 31 -10.55 -10.30 -7.81
C LEU A 31 -11.28 -10.66 -9.11
N GLY A 32 -10.85 -11.73 -9.79
CA GLY A 32 -11.59 -12.26 -10.95
C GLY A 32 -12.98 -12.78 -10.60
N LEU A 33 -13.22 -13.16 -9.34
CA LEU A 33 -14.49 -13.69 -8.86
C LEU A 33 -15.43 -12.59 -8.31
N ILE A 34 -14.87 -11.57 -7.65
CA ILE A 34 -15.64 -10.54 -6.93
C ILE A 34 -15.74 -9.20 -7.66
N GLY A 35 -14.97 -9.00 -8.74
CA GLY A 35 -14.91 -7.76 -9.51
C GLY A 35 -13.80 -6.80 -9.07
N ARG A 36 -13.40 -5.89 -9.98
CA ARG A 36 -12.22 -5.00 -9.84
C ARG A 36 -12.55 -3.52 -9.65
N ASP A 37 -13.83 -3.16 -9.59
CA ASP A 37 -14.24 -1.76 -9.58
C ASP A 37 -13.90 -1.03 -8.27
N ARG A 38 -13.69 -1.77 -7.18
CA ARG A 38 -13.42 -1.22 -5.84
C ARG A 38 -12.14 -1.74 -5.18
N TYR A 39 -11.38 -2.60 -5.85
CA TYR A 39 -10.24 -3.27 -5.21
C TYR A 39 -8.98 -3.13 -6.06
N ASP A 40 -7.93 -2.60 -5.44
CA ASP A 40 -6.58 -2.53 -6.02
C ASP A 40 -5.62 -3.43 -5.24
N VAL A 41 -4.62 -4.00 -5.93
CA VAL A 41 -3.61 -4.88 -5.33
C VAL A 41 -2.21 -4.27 -5.48
N TYR A 42 -1.55 -4.01 -4.35
CA TYR A 42 -0.20 -3.47 -4.32
C TYR A 42 0.77 -4.42 -3.60
N PRO A 43 1.85 -4.89 -4.26
CA PRO A 43 2.87 -5.71 -3.62
C PRO A 43 3.89 -4.84 -2.88
N LEU A 44 4.15 -5.18 -1.62
CA LEU A 44 5.30 -4.65 -0.90
C LEU A 44 6.55 -5.42 -1.28
N LYS A 45 7.55 -4.66 -1.72
CA LYS A 45 8.90 -5.16 -2.03
C LYS A 45 9.83 -5.10 -0.82
N VAL A 46 9.37 -4.56 0.30
CA VAL A 46 10.16 -4.32 1.50
C VAL A 46 9.39 -4.84 2.71
N LYS A 47 10.10 -5.48 3.64
CA LYS A 47 9.54 -5.91 4.92
C LYS A 47 9.07 -4.67 5.69
N ILE A 48 7.80 -4.62 6.07
CA ILE A 48 7.27 -3.49 6.86
C ILE A 48 8.05 -3.44 8.17
N LEU A 49 8.77 -2.34 8.38
CA LEU A 49 9.33 -2.01 9.68
C LEU A 49 8.16 -1.51 10.54
N ALA A 50 7.86 -2.21 11.63
CA ALA A 50 6.93 -1.71 12.64
C ALA A 50 7.52 -0.43 13.24
N LEU A 51 7.03 0.73 12.78
CA LEU A 51 7.40 2.02 13.34
C LEU A 51 6.56 2.23 14.60
N ASN A 52 7.21 2.13 15.76
CA ASN A 52 6.58 2.47 17.02
C ASN A 52 6.63 4.00 17.17
N TYR A 53 5.59 4.68 16.69
CA TYR A 53 5.53 6.15 16.60
C TYR A 53 5.39 6.86 17.95
N GLY A 54 5.08 6.13 19.04
CA GLY A 54 4.74 6.73 20.34
C GLY A 54 5.83 7.59 20.98
N GLU A 55 7.11 7.34 20.67
CA GLU A 55 8.24 8.02 21.33
C GLU A 55 9.25 8.63 20.33
N LYS A 56 9.47 7.99 19.18
CA LYS A 56 10.62 8.30 18.29
C LYS A 56 10.37 9.34 17.19
N TYR A 57 9.12 9.68 16.92
CA TYR A 57 8.74 10.57 15.80
C TYR A 57 7.69 11.60 16.22
N ALA A 58 7.67 11.97 17.50
CA ALA A 58 6.72 12.94 18.04
C ALA A 58 6.92 14.35 17.42
N ASN A 59 8.11 14.65 16.89
CA ASN A 59 8.41 15.94 16.27
C ASN A 59 8.63 15.85 14.76
N ARG A 60 8.18 16.89 14.05
CA ARG A 60 8.29 17.03 12.58
C ARG A 60 9.74 16.97 12.08
N SER A 61 10.70 17.36 12.91
CA SER A 61 12.14 17.29 12.64
C SER A 61 12.72 15.86 12.71
N ASP A 62 12.00 14.89 13.26
CA ASP A 62 12.46 13.50 13.32
C ASP A 62 12.07 12.72 12.05
N LEU A 63 11.06 13.20 11.32
CA LEU A 63 10.68 12.66 10.02
C LEU A 63 11.74 12.93 8.93
N SER A 64 12.45 14.06 9.00
CA SER A 64 13.53 14.37 8.05
C SER A 64 14.76 13.47 8.20
N LYS A 65 14.88 12.75 9.33
CA LYS A 65 15.95 11.77 9.60
C LYS A 65 15.61 10.36 9.10
N LEU A 66 14.39 10.13 8.62
CA LEU A 66 14.01 8.84 8.03
C LEU A 66 14.61 8.72 6.62
N HIS A 67 15.91 8.45 6.59
CA HIS A 67 16.62 8.16 5.35
C HIS A 67 16.28 6.72 4.94
N TYR A 68 15.28 6.55 4.07
CA TYR A 68 15.02 5.26 3.44
C TYR A 68 16.28 4.86 2.66
N ARG A 69 16.97 3.81 3.12
CA ARG A 69 18.07 3.22 2.35
C ARG A 69 17.50 2.74 1.01
N LYS A 70 17.96 3.36 -0.07
CA LYS A 70 17.85 2.83 -1.43
C LYS A 70 18.49 1.46 -1.52
#